data_AF-A0A7W0LZ36-F1
#
_entry.id   AF-A0A7W0LZ36-F1
#
_cell.length_a   1.000
_cell.length_b   1.000
_cell.length_c   1.000
_cell.angle_alpha   90.00
_cell.angle_beta   90.00
_cell.angle_gamma   90.00
#
_symmetry.space_group_name_H-M   'P 1'
#
loop_
_entity.id
_entity.type
_entity.pdbx_description
1 polymer ?
#
loop_
_entity_poly.entity_id
_entity_poly.type
_entity_poly.pdbx_seq_one_letter_code
_entity_poly.pdbx_strand_id
1 'polypeptide(L)'
;VGYVAQQPPLDWTQLVAAGGVTAAAAGTAYAQRILSTPARRLRRRTLGIRGTTTDRDGTPSPLDRAWLLAPLEGALRALSWAIPLLAIAVLLTR
;
A
#
# COMPACT_ATOMS: atom_id res chain seq x y z
N VAL A 1 37.63 22.17 -13.29
CA VAL A 1 36.60 22.11 -14.36
C VAL A 1 36.41 20.66 -14.90
N GLY A 2 36.75 19.60 -14.14
CA GLY A 2 36.72 18.21 -14.65
C GLY A 2 35.58 17.31 -14.14
N TYR A 3 34.77 17.74 -13.17
CA TYR A 3 33.84 16.84 -12.46
C TYR A 3 32.55 16.50 -13.23
N VAL A 4 32.19 17.29 -14.25
CA VAL A 4 30.88 17.14 -14.94
C VAL A 4 30.94 16.19 -16.14
N ALA A 5 32.13 15.78 -16.59
CA ALA A 5 32.31 15.00 -17.83
C ALA A 5 32.30 13.47 -17.63
N GLN A 6 32.17 12.99 -16.38
CA GLN A 6 32.40 11.59 -16.02
C GLN A 6 31.15 10.93 -15.46
N GLN A 7 29.98 11.21 -16.04
CA GLN A 7 28.81 10.38 -15.82
C GLN A 7 28.75 9.32 -16.93
N PRO A 8 28.83 8.02 -16.60
CA PRO A 8 28.57 6.97 -17.57
C PRO A 8 27.19 7.20 -18.20
N PRO A 9 27.00 6.88 -19.49
CA PRO A 9 25.67 6.91 -20.08
C PRO A 9 24.73 6.02 -19.27
N LEU A 10 23.49 6.48 -19.07
CA LEU A 10 22.45 5.71 -18.41
C LEU A 10 22.27 4.39 -19.15
N ASP A 11 22.66 3.29 -18.49
CA ASP A 11 22.44 1.95 -19.02
C ASP A 11 20.93 1.65 -19.05
N TRP A 12 20.48 0.90 -20.06
CA TRP A 12 19.10 0.43 -20.18
C TRP A 12 18.63 -0.28 -18.90
N THR A 13 19.52 -1.01 -18.24
CA THR A 13 19.27 -1.65 -16.94
C THR A 13 18.87 -0.64 -15.87
N GLN A 14 19.52 0.53 -15.83
CA GLN A 14 19.21 1.59 -14.86
C GLN A 14 17.86 2.26 -15.18
N LEU A 15 17.53 2.42 -16.46
CA LEU A 15 16.23 2.94 -16.89
C LEU A 15 15.09 1.99 -16.51
N VAL A 16 15.25 0.69 -16.76
CA VAL A 16 14.27 -0.33 -16.37
C VAL A 16 14.11 -0.41 -14.86
N ALA A 17 15.21 -0.39 -14.11
CA ALA A 17 15.18 -0.39 -12.65
C ALA A 17 14.46 0.85 -12.09
N ALA A 18 14.80 2.05 -12.60
CA ALA A 18 14.15 3.30 -12.19
C ALA A 18 12.64 3.30 -12.52
N GLY A 19 12.27 2.82 -13.71
CA GLY A 19 10.88 2.64 -14.12
C GLY A 19 10.12 1.69 -13.19
N GLY A 20 10.72 0.54 -12.87
CA GLY A 20 10.15 -0.46 -11.97
C GLY A 20 9.91 0.08 -10.56
N VAL A 21 10.90 0.75 -9.96
CA VAL A 21 10.78 1.37 -8.63
C VAL A 21 9.67 2.43 -8.63
N THR A 22 9.61 3.27 -9.67
CA THR A 22 8.59 4.32 -9.79
C THR A 22 7.19 3.72 -9.91
N ALA A 23 7.01 2.70 -10.74
CA ALA A 23 5.74 2.01 -10.91
C ALA A 23 5.29 1.32 -9.61
N ALA A 24 6.20 0.64 -8.91
CA ALA A 24 5.92 0.00 -7.62
C ALA A 24 5.51 1.02 -6.55
N ALA A 25 6.21 2.16 -6.47
CA ALA A 25 5.86 3.24 -5.55
C ALA A 25 4.49 3.85 -5.87
N ALA A 26 4.21 4.12 -7.15
CA ALA A 26 2.93 4.65 -7.60
C ALA A 26 1.77 3.68 -7.31
N GLY A 27 1.94 2.39 -7.62
CA GLY A 27 0.95 1.35 -7.34
C GLY A 27 0.67 1.19 -5.84
N THR A 28 1.72 1.23 -5.01
CA THR A 28 1.60 1.19 -3.55
C THR A 28 0.81 2.38 -3.01
N ALA A 29 1.17 3.59 -3.45
CA ALA A 29 0.48 4.81 -3.05
C ALA A 29 -1.00 4.81 -3.49
N TYR A 30 -1.29 4.29 -4.69
CA TYR A 30 -2.64 4.14 -5.19
C TYR A 30 -3.47 3.15 -4.34
N ALA A 31 -2.91 1.97 -4.04
CA ALA A 31 -3.56 0.97 -3.19
C ALA A 31 -3.87 1.54 -1.79
N GLN A 32 -2.91 2.25 -1.18
CA GLN A 32 -3.11 2.92 0.10
C GLN A 32 -4.22 3.97 0.05
N ARG A 33 -4.34 4.75 -1.03
CA ARG A 33 -5.42 5.74 -1.20
C ARG A 33 -6.80 5.08 -1.31
N ILE A 34 -6.90 3.99 -2.08
CA ILE A 34 -8.15 3.22 -2.22
C ILE A 34 -8.60 2.66 -0.87
N LEU A 35 -7.67 2.16 -0.05
CA LEU A 35 -8.00 1.54 1.24
C LEU A 35 -8.20 2.57 2.37
N SER A 36 -7.41 3.63 2.40
CA SER A 36 -7.48 4.65 3.46
C SER A 36 -8.74 5.50 3.39
N THR A 37 -9.29 5.73 2.20
CA THR A 37 -10.52 6.51 2.01
C THR A 37 -11.73 5.88 2.71
N PRO A 38 -12.13 4.62 2.42
CA PRO A 38 -13.20 3.95 3.14
C PRO A 38 -12.87 3.78 4.62
N ALA A 39 -11.64 3.39 4.99
CA ALA A 39 -11.24 3.25 6.39
C ALA A 39 -11.43 4.56 7.18
N ARG A 40 -10.98 5.70 6.63
CA ARG A 40 -11.14 7.02 7.24
C ARG A 40 -12.60 7.42 7.37
N ARG A 41 -13.44 7.07 6.37
CA ARG A 41 -14.90 7.28 6.44
C ARG A 41 -15.50 6.48 7.59
N LEU A 42 -15.23 5.17 7.66
CA LEU A 42 -15.69 4.30 8.74
C LEU A 42 -15.25 4.81 10.12
N ARG A 43 -13.98 5.24 10.25
CA ARG A 43 -13.41 5.67 11.54
C ARG A 43 -13.93 7.02 12.02
N ARG A 44 -14.06 8.00 11.10
CA ARG A 44 -14.30 9.41 11.43
C ARG A 44 -15.69 9.93 11.08
N ARG A 45 -16.44 9.25 10.21
CA ARG A 45 -17.72 9.75 9.67
C ARG A 45 -18.88 8.77 9.84
N THR A 46 -18.65 7.56 10.32
CA THR A 46 -19.69 6.55 10.52
C THR A 46 -19.98 6.36 12.01
N LEU A 47 -21.21 6.66 12.42
CA LEU A 47 -21.68 6.51 13.80
C LEU A 47 -21.88 5.04 14.20
N GLY A 48 -22.35 4.20 13.28
CA GLY A 48 -22.52 2.77 13.50
C GLY A 48 -22.88 2.04 12.21
N ILE A 49 -22.57 0.75 12.17
CA ILE A 49 -23.03 -0.20 11.15
C ILE A 49 -23.62 -1.37 11.92
N ARG A 50 -24.81 -1.81 11.52
CA ARG A 50 -25.47 -2.99 12.07
C ARG A 50 -25.90 -3.86 10.91
N GLY A 51 -25.40 -5.08 10.88
CA GLY A 51 -25.80 -6.12 9.95
C GLY A 51 -25.49 -7.49 10.53
N THR A 52 -25.83 -8.51 9.78
CA THR A 52 -25.53 -9.90 10.11
C THR A 52 -25.00 -10.57 8.84
N THR A 53 -23.92 -11.34 8.96
CA THR A 53 -23.52 -12.29 7.91
C THR A 53 -24.08 -13.65 8.27
N THR A 54 -24.53 -14.41 7.28
CA THR A 54 -24.87 -15.81 7.46
C THR A 54 -23.76 -16.62 6.83
N ASP A 55 -23.02 -17.35 7.65
CA ASP A 55 -21.97 -18.24 7.14
C ASP A 55 -22.60 -19.40 6.36
N ARG A 56 -21.78 -20.12 5.58
CA ARG A 56 -22.26 -21.25 4.76
C ARG A 56 -22.95 -22.33 5.60
N ASP A 57 -22.57 -22.44 6.87
CA ASP A 57 -23.15 -23.38 7.83
C ASP A 57 -24.43 -22.85 8.48
N GLY A 58 -24.98 -21.73 7.99
CA GLY A 58 -26.21 -21.11 8.47
C GLY A 58 -26.05 -20.29 9.76
N THR A 59 -24.86 -20.26 10.35
CA THR A 59 -24.60 -19.53 11.60
C THR A 59 -24.59 -18.02 11.34
N PRO A 60 -25.44 -17.23 12.04
CA PRO A 60 -25.41 -15.78 11.93
C PRO A 60 -24.26 -15.22 12.76
N SER A 61 -23.48 -14.31 12.16
CA SER A 61 -22.40 -13.58 12.81
C SER A 61 -22.66 -12.06 12.73
N PRO A 62 -22.44 -11.30 13.82
CA PRO A 62 -22.67 -9.86 13.81
C PRO A 62 -21.68 -9.15 12.88
N LEU A 63 -22.21 -8.37 11.94
CA LEU A 63 -21.42 -7.49 11.09
C LEU A 63 -21.48 -6.07 11.65
N ASP A 64 -20.38 -5.63 12.24
CA ASP A 64 -20.26 -4.32 12.84
C ASP A 64 -19.17 -3.46 12.15
N ARG A 65 -19.00 -2.24 12.67
CA ARG A 65 -18.00 -1.30 12.16
C ARG A 65 -16.57 -1.82 12.34
N ALA A 66 -16.29 -2.52 13.43
CA ALA A 66 -14.96 -3.01 13.76
C ALA A 66 -14.56 -4.15 12.81
N TRP A 67 -15.49 -5.05 12.51
CA TRP A 67 -15.33 -6.14 11.56
C TRP A 67 -14.94 -5.63 10.16
N LEU A 68 -15.60 -4.56 9.68
CA LEU A 68 -15.28 -3.95 8.38
C LEU A 68 -13.96 -3.14 8.39
N LEU A 69 -13.58 -2.57 9.54
CA LEU A 69 -12.32 -1.82 9.67
C LEU A 69 -11.10 -2.72 9.75
N ALA A 70 -11.20 -3.86 10.44
CA ALA A 70 -10.09 -4.77 10.70
C ALA A 70 -9.28 -5.17 9.43
N PRO A 71 -9.90 -5.62 8.32
CA PRO A 71 -9.14 -5.99 7.12
C PRO A 71 -8.50 -4.78 6.44
N LEU A 72 -9.16 -3.61 6.48
CA LEU A 72 -8.61 -2.38 5.88
C LEU A 72 -7.37 -1.91 6.65
N GLU A 73 -7.42 -1.89 7.97
CA GLU A 73 -6.29 -1.51 8.82
C GLU A 73 -5.15 -2.53 8.73
N GLY A 74 -5.47 -3.83 8.64
CA GLY A 74 -4.50 -4.88 8.39
C GLY A 74 -3.75 -4.69 7.07
N ALA A 75 -4.49 -4.46 5.97
CA ALA A 75 -3.90 -4.21 4.66
C ALA A 75 -3.04 -2.93 4.63
N LEU A 76 -3.54 -1.84 5.21
CA LEU A 76 -2.78 -0.58 5.31
C LEU A 76 -1.49 -0.74 6.14
N ARG A 77 -1.54 -1.52 7.23
CA ARG A 77 -0.36 -1.81 8.05
C ARG A 77 0.65 -2.65 7.29
N ALA A 78 0.23 -3.64 6.51
CA ALA A 78 1.12 -4.39 5.62
C ALA A 78 1.75 -3.47 4.56
N LEU A 79 0.95 -2.65 3.88
CA LEU A 79 1.40 -1.68 2.87
C LEU A 79 2.38 -0.63 3.42
N SER A 80 2.33 -0.32 4.72
CA SER A 80 3.27 0.62 5.34
C SER A 80 4.73 0.17 5.27
N TRP A 81 4.97 -1.14 5.13
CA TRP A 81 6.31 -1.72 4.99
C TRP A 81 6.84 -1.72 3.55
N ALA A 82 5.98 -1.53 2.55
CA ALA A 82 6.37 -1.66 1.14
C ALA A 82 7.43 -0.64 0.71
N ILE A 83 7.25 0.65 1.05
CA ILE A 83 8.21 1.71 0.69
C ILE A 83 9.54 1.56 1.45
N PRO A 84 9.56 1.35 2.78
CA PRO A 84 10.81 1.07 3.50
C PRO A 84 11.58 -0.12 2.93
N LEU A 85 10.90 -1.23 2.63
CA LEU A 85 11.54 -2.42 2.05
C LEU A 85 12.09 -2.14 0.65
N LEU A 86 11.35 -1.40 -0.19
CA LEU A 86 11.85 -0.96 -1.50
C LEU A 86 13.08 -0.06 -1.36
N ALA A 87 13.08 0.88 -0.41
CA ALA A 87 14.22 1.76 -0.18
C ALA A 87 15.46 0.98 0.28
N ILE A 88 15.29 0.01 1.19
CA ILE A 88 16.36 -0.89 1.63
C ILE A 88 16.88 -1.70 0.44
N ALA A 89 16.00 -2.30 -0.37
CA ALA A 89 16.41 -3.07 -1.54
C ALA A 89 17.22 -2.24 -2.53
N VAL A 90 16.76 -1.02 -2.86
CA VAL A 90 17.50 -0.11 -3.74
C VAL A 90 18.86 0.24 -3.14
N LEU A 91 18.93 0.56 -1.85
CA LEU A 91 20.18 0.88 -1.16
C LEU A 91 21.19 -0.28 -1.18
N LEU A 92 20.73 -1.52 -1.02
CA LEU A 92 21.59 -2.70 -1.06
C LEU A 92 22.09 -3.05 -2.46
N THR A 93 21.41 -2.56 -3.50
CA THR A 93 21.79 -2.79 -4.92
C THR A 93 22.59 -1.64 -5.55
N ARG A 94 22.83 -0.57 -4.78
CA ARG A 94 23.62 0.60 -5.18
C ARG A 94 25.09 0.40 -4.87
#